data_AF-A0A5P9RV90-F1
#
_entry.id   AF-A0A5P9RV90-F1
#
_cell.length_a   1.000
_cell.length_b   1.000
_cell.length_c   1.000
_cell.angle_alpha   90.00
_cell.angle_beta   90.00
_cell.angle_gamma   90.00
#
_symmetry.space_group_name_H-M   'P 1'
#
loop_
_entity.id
_entity.type
_entity.pdbx_description
1 polymer ?
#
loop_
_entity_poly.entity_id
_entity_poly.type
_entity_poly.pdbx_seq_one_letter_code
_entity_poly.pdbx_strand_id
1 'polypeptide(L)'
;MRIYSIEFYPYKASFSYSSSSILRWFCRWTTSHGPFVSEICSKQTLILLIHFSPQIQKIHWTWASILLEDDSQIFPPAVEHVLQLVVFHLLKKKSHPQSCALVAINALAPKFLPDHVCVKWKWHQNWQQTQLSWIRVDVNRNFCLEQFLNHSWDWTRIEYVEEPVNQRYALEQLSSYPIALDESLTDWYRATRISDLPKAHYIIKAYSINGLPRMIDLVNHSFVIHHISTFTSNFETHVGVDHQMHMVYWMDLKTPMGFDTLRWIEQIESEIKICNGLVCDTRVLFSHNTT
;
A
#
# COMPACT_ATOMS: atom_id res chain seq x y z
N MET A 1 -8.07 -21.39 12.07
CA MET A 1 -6.97 -21.81 11.17
C MET A 1 -5.71 -22.06 11.98
N ARG A 2 -4.94 -23.11 11.68
CA ARG A 2 -3.60 -23.35 12.24
C ARG A 2 -2.51 -23.07 11.20
N ILE A 3 -1.37 -22.56 11.66
CA ILE A 3 -0.13 -22.42 10.87
C ILE A 3 0.81 -23.55 11.31
N TYR A 4 1.23 -24.40 10.38
CA TYR A 4 2.07 -25.55 10.65
C TYR A 4 3.56 -25.24 10.46
N SER A 5 3.91 -24.47 9.43
CA SER A 5 5.29 -24.05 9.16
C SER A 5 5.35 -22.68 8.49
N ILE A 6 6.49 -22.03 8.64
CA ILE A 6 6.83 -20.74 8.04
C ILE A 6 8.23 -20.87 7.45
N GLU A 7 8.36 -20.63 6.14
CA GLU A 7 9.62 -20.73 5.40
C GLU A 7 9.95 -19.38 4.75
N PHE A 8 11.22 -19.00 4.77
CA PHE A 8 11.65 -17.68 4.31
C PHE A 8 12.61 -17.79 3.13
N TYR A 9 12.39 -16.97 2.11
CA TYR A 9 13.11 -17.06 0.85
C TYR A 9 13.57 -15.67 0.41
N PRO A 10 14.89 -15.37 0.45
CA PRO A 10 15.37 -14.08 0.02
C PRO A 10 15.16 -13.88 -1.48
N TYR A 11 14.92 -12.62 -1.85
CA TYR A 11 15.00 -12.19 -3.24
C TYR A 11 15.54 -10.76 -3.34
N LYS A 12 16.12 -10.45 -4.49
CA LYS A 12 16.66 -9.14 -4.84
C LYS A 12 15.85 -8.57 -6.00
N ALA A 13 15.31 -7.37 -5.83
CA ALA A 13 14.61 -6.64 -6.88
C ALA A 13 15.50 -5.50 -7.41
N SER A 14 15.65 -5.42 -8.73
CA SER A 14 16.38 -4.35 -9.44
C SER A 14 15.39 -3.40 -10.14
N PHE A 15 15.73 -2.11 -10.23
CA PHE A 15 14.82 -1.07 -10.68
C PHE A 15 15.30 -0.33 -11.94
N SER A 16 14.40 -0.02 -12.87
CA SER A 16 14.76 0.59 -14.16
C SER A 16 15.27 2.03 -14.07
N TYR A 17 14.94 2.73 -12.99
CA TYR A 17 15.30 4.13 -12.79
C TYR A 17 16.54 4.33 -11.92
N SER A 18 17.17 3.25 -11.43
CA SER A 18 18.33 3.36 -10.55
C SER A 18 19.20 2.11 -10.60
N SER A 19 20.51 2.24 -10.40
CA SER A 19 21.40 1.09 -10.16
C SER A 19 21.18 0.42 -8.78
N SER A 20 20.21 0.91 -8.01
CA SER A 20 19.89 0.36 -6.70
C SER A 20 19.11 -0.94 -6.82
N SER A 21 19.27 -1.79 -5.82
CA SER A 21 18.48 -3.01 -5.67
C SER A 21 18.02 -3.13 -4.22
N ILE A 22 16.88 -3.75 -4.02
CA ILE A 22 16.31 -3.96 -2.69
C ILE A 22 16.30 -5.46 -2.40
N LEU A 23 16.86 -5.84 -1.25
CA LEU A 23 16.78 -7.19 -0.71
C LEU A 23 15.53 -7.32 0.15
N ARG A 24 14.70 -8.33 -0.13
CA ARG A 24 13.44 -8.64 0.56
C ARG A 24 13.26 -10.16 0.68
N TRP A 25 12.14 -10.60 1.24
CA TRP A 25 11.87 -12.02 1.46
C TRP A 25 10.45 -12.38 1.09
N PHE A 26 10.28 -13.51 0.39
CA PHE A 26 9.02 -14.22 0.40
C PHE A 26 8.91 -15.05 1.67
N CYS A 27 7.68 -15.21 2.15
CA CYS A 27 7.34 -16.03 3.27
C CYS A 27 6.29 -17.04 2.83
N ARG A 28 6.59 -18.33 2.91
CA ARG A 28 5.63 -19.40 2.64
C ARG A 28 5.07 -19.93 3.95
N TRP A 29 3.75 -19.92 4.02
CA TRP A 29 2.96 -20.36 5.16
C TRP A 29 2.30 -21.67 4.79
N THR A 30 2.59 -22.74 5.54
CA THR A 30 1.83 -23.99 5.42
C THR A 30 0.74 -23.97 6.47
N THR A 31 -0.52 -23.96 6.06
CA THR A 31 -1.64 -23.79 6.98
C THR A 31 -2.70 -24.88 6.83
N SER A 32 -3.61 -24.95 7.79
CA SER A 32 -4.82 -25.81 7.71
C SER A 32 -5.74 -25.51 6.53
N HIS A 33 -5.56 -24.37 5.84
CA HIS A 33 -6.36 -23.95 4.68
C HIS A 33 -5.57 -24.08 3.35
N GLY A 34 -4.35 -24.63 3.41
CA GLY A 34 -3.45 -24.76 2.26
C GLY A 34 -2.20 -23.88 2.38
N PRO A 35 -1.28 -23.99 1.40
CA PRO A 35 -0.10 -23.13 1.33
C PRO A 35 -0.49 -21.70 0.92
N PHE A 36 0.19 -20.71 1.49
CA PHE A 36 0.06 -19.30 1.15
C PHE A 36 1.44 -18.66 1.06
N VAL A 37 1.63 -17.68 0.19
CA VAL A 37 2.90 -16.96 0.05
C VAL A 37 2.63 -15.49 0.28
N SER A 38 3.43 -14.84 1.12
CA SER A 38 3.39 -13.38 1.34
C SER A 38 4.76 -12.76 1.14
N GLU A 39 4.81 -11.43 1.06
CA GLU A 39 6.04 -10.64 0.97
C GLU A 39 6.38 -9.99 2.32
N ILE A 40 7.67 -9.95 2.66
CA ILE A 40 8.23 -9.25 3.82
C ILE A 40 9.22 -8.20 3.30
N CYS A 41 8.89 -6.93 3.55
CA CYS A 41 9.66 -5.80 3.04
C CYS A 41 10.76 -5.27 3.98
N SER A 42 10.92 -5.86 5.17
CA SER A 42 11.88 -5.40 6.19
C SER A 42 12.64 -6.56 6.81
N LYS A 43 13.97 -6.42 6.90
CA LYS A 43 14.86 -7.38 7.57
C LYS A 43 14.52 -7.52 9.06
N GLN A 44 14.10 -6.43 9.71
CA GLN A 44 13.72 -6.47 11.12
C GLN A 44 12.48 -7.35 11.31
N THR A 45 11.48 -7.22 10.44
CA THR A 45 10.28 -8.06 10.46
C THR A 45 10.61 -9.53 10.27
N LEU A 46 11.52 -9.86 9.34
CA LEU A 46 12.00 -11.22 9.13
C LEU A 46 12.59 -11.83 10.42
N ILE A 47 13.52 -11.12 11.06
CA ILE A 47 14.21 -11.61 12.26
C ILE A 47 13.18 -11.90 13.37
N LEU A 48 12.23 -10.98 13.57
CA LEU A 48 11.17 -11.15 14.55
C LEU A 48 10.25 -12.33 14.19
N LEU A 49 9.88 -12.50 12.92
CA LEU A 49 9.07 -13.63 12.49
C LEU A 49 9.76 -14.98 12.73
N ILE A 50 11.07 -15.08 12.44
CA ILE A 50 11.85 -16.29 12.76
C ILE A 50 11.82 -16.56 14.27
N HIS A 51 12.07 -15.53 15.09
CA HIS A 51 12.07 -15.64 16.54
C HIS A 51 10.71 -16.10 17.11
N PHE A 52 9.61 -15.54 16.58
CA PHE A 52 8.25 -15.81 17.08
C PHE A 52 7.53 -16.97 16.37
N SER A 53 8.14 -17.61 15.37
CA SER A 53 7.54 -18.72 14.61
C SER A 53 6.99 -19.85 15.50
N PRO A 54 7.71 -20.34 16.54
CA PRO A 54 7.19 -21.40 17.41
C PRO A 54 5.94 -21.01 18.20
N GLN A 55 5.82 -19.74 18.60
CA GLN A 55 4.64 -19.21 19.30
C GLN A 55 3.46 -19.07 18.32
N ILE A 56 3.71 -18.52 17.13
CA ILE A 56 2.71 -18.34 16.07
C ILE A 56 2.04 -19.68 15.70
N GLN A 57 2.82 -20.76 15.62
CA GLN A 57 2.34 -22.11 15.27
C GLN A 57 1.45 -22.76 16.35
N LYS A 58 1.50 -22.28 17.60
CA LYS A 58 0.67 -22.78 18.70
C LYS A 58 -0.73 -22.16 18.73
N ILE A 59 -0.94 -21.06 18.00
CA ILE A 59 -2.18 -20.30 18.04
C ILE A 59 -3.21 -20.86 17.04
N HIS A 60 -4.47 -20.94 17.48
CA HIS A 60 -5.60 -21.12 16.57
C HIS A 60 -6.12 -19.76 16.12
N TRP A 61 -5.73 -19.38 14.91
CA TRP A 61 -6.04 -18.08 14.31
C TRP A 61 -7.49 -18.00 13.87
N THR A 62 -8.13 -16.87 14.17
CA THR A 62 -9.51 -16.52 13.82
C THR A 62 -9.58 -15.06 13.37
N TRP A 63 -10.75 -14.63 12.89
CA TRP A 63 -10.98 -13.20 12.64
C TRP A 63 -10.83 -12.36 13.92
N ALA A 64 -11.36 -12.85 15.04
CA ALA A 64 -11.25 -12.15 16.32
C ALA A 64 -9.78 -11.96 16.74
N SER A 65 -8.91 -12.96 16.53
CA SER A 65 -7.49 -12.86 16.90
C SER A 65 -6.68 -11.84 16.10
N ILE A 66 -7.23 -11.30 15.01
CA ILE A 66 -6.55 -10.28 14.18
C ILE A 66 -7.27 -8.94 14.17
N LEU A 67 -8.42 -8.84 14.84
CA LEU A 67 -9.23 -7.62 14.93
C LEU A 67 -9.25 -6.99 16.33
N LEU A 68 -8.80 -7.73 17.36
CA LEU A 68 -8.72 -7.21 18.71
C LEU A 68 -7.45 -6.37 18.89
N GLU A 69 -7.60 -5.06 19.05
CA GLU A 69 -6.58 -4.18 19.62
C GLU A 69 -6.55 -4.38 21.14
N ASP A 70 -6.15 -5.56 21.62
CA ASP A 70 -5.99 -5.77 23.07
C ASP A 70 -4.58 -5.34 23.50
N ASP A 71 -4.47 -4.70 24.66
CA ASP A 71 -3.20 -4.22 25.24
C ASP A 71 -2.23 -5.38 25.57
N SER A 72 -2.70 -6.62 25.47
CA SER A 72 -1.93 -7.85 25.62
C SER A 72 -1.22 -8.29 24.33
N GLN A 73 -0.74 -7.33 23.51
CA GLN A 73 -0.04 -7.61 22.24
C GLN A 73 0.98 -8.73 22.42
N ILE A 74 0.64 -9.91 21.90
CA ILE A 74 1.46 -11.13 22.03
C ILE A 74 2.74 -11.00 21.22
N PHE A 75 2.71 -10.17 20.17
CA PHE A 75 3.77 -10.00 19.20
C PHE A 75 4.09 -8.53 18.96
N PRO A 76 5.34 -8.19 18.58
CA PRO A 76 5.66 -6.84 18.14
C PRO A 76 4.82 -6.42 16.92
N PRO A 77 4.50 -5.12 16.75
CA PRO A 77 3.63 -4.63 15.67
C PRO A 77 4.03 -5.09 14.27
N ALA A 78 5.33 -5.19 14.00
CA ALA A 78 5.85 -5.64 12.71
C ALA A 78 5.49 -7.10 12.39
N VAL A 79 5.45 -7.97 13.40
CA VAL A 79 5.06 -9.39 13.26
C VAL A 79 3.55 -9.50 13.18
N GLU A 80 2.86 -8.80 14.07
CA GLU A 80 1.40 -8.80 14.14
C GLU A 80 0.80 -8.41 12.81
N HIS A 81 1.28 -7.33 12.20
CA HIS A 81 0.82 -6.88 10.91
C HIS A 81 0.92 -7.95 9.82
N VAL A 82 2.07 -8.62 9.67
CA VAL A 82 2.22 -9.69 8.68
C VAL A 82 1.22 -10.82 8.94
N LEU A 83 1.02 -11.19 10.20
CA LEU A 83 0.06 -12.22 10.60
C LEU A 83 -1.38 -11.81 10.29
N GLN A 84 -1.75 -10.57 10.60
CA GLN A 84 -3.09 -10.05 10.30
C GLN A 84 -3.39 -10.11 8.80
N LEU A 85 -2.44 -9.74 7.93
CA LEU A 85 -2.58 -9.86 6.48
C LEU A 85 -2.73 -11.33 6.04
N VAL A 86 -1.86 -12.22 6.50
CA VAL A 86 -1.89 -13.65 6.13
C VAL A 86 -3.20 -14.31 6.56
N VAL A 87 -3.61 -14.10 7.81
CA VAL A 87 -4.85 -14.65 8.37
C VAL A 87 -6.06 -14.06 7.66
N PHE A 88 -6.06 -12.76 7.36
CA PHE A 88 -7.08 -12.11 6.54
C PHE A 88 -7.26 -12.84 5.19
N HIS A 89 -6.18 -13.05 4.46
CA HIS A 89 -6.23 -13.70 3.14
C HIS A 89 -6.73 -15.14 3.21
N LEU A 90 -6.38 -15.87 4.26
CA LEU A 90 -6.77 -17.27 4.44
C LEU A 90 -8.18 -17.44 4.98
N LEU A 91 -8.72 -16.46 5.72
CA LEU A 91 -10.04 -16.53 6.35
C LEU A 91 -11.12 -15.70 5.64
N LYS A 92 -10.78 -14.85 4.67
CA LYS A 92 -11.78 -14.10 3.90
C LYS A 92 -12.67 -15.06 3.09
N LYS A 93 -13.98 -14.89 3.27
CA LYS A 93 -15.00 -15.67 2.54
C LYS A 93 -15.26 -15.13 1.13
N LYS A 94 -15.01 -13.84 0.90
CA LYS A 94 -15.14 -13.23 -0.43
C LYS A 94 -13.94 -13.63 -1.28
N SER A 95 -14.16 -14.53 -2.25
CA SER A 95 -13.21 -14.74 -3.34
C SER A 95 -13.16 -13.48 -4.20
N HIS A 96 -11.96 -13.08 -4.63
CA HIS A 96 -11.82 -12.06 -5.65
C HIS A 96 -12.45 -12.60 -6.94
N PRO A 97 -13.37 -11.89 -7.61
CA PRO A 97 -13.76 -12.26 -8.95
C PRO A 97 -12.48 -12.18 -9.81
N GLN A 98 -12.18 -13.23 -10.57
CA GLN A 98 -10.96 -13.31 -11.39
C GLN A 98 -10.80 -12.15 -12.40
N SER A 99 -11.79 -11.26 -12.52
CA SER A 99 -11.91 -10.22 -13.54
C SER A 99 -12.27 -8.82 -13.01
N CYS A 100 -11.89 -8.44 -11.79
CA CYS A 100 -12.08 -7.05 -11.35
C CYS A 100 -10.98 -6.15 -11.94
N ALA A 101 -11.27 -5.47 -13.05
CA ALA A 101 -10.44 -4.42 -13.59
C ALA A 101 -10.43 -3.23 -12.61
N LEU A 102 -9.50 -3.24 -11.66
CA LEU A 102 -9.24 -2.08 -10.82
C LEU A 102 -8.41 -1.09 -11.64
N VAL A 103 -8.88 0.15 -11.71
CA VAL A 103 -8.19 1.18 -12.45
C VAL A 103 -6.95 1.60 -11.66
N ALA A 104 -5.80 1.11 -12.11
CA ALA A 104 -4.52 1.55 -11.57
C ALA A 104 -4.25 3.00 -11.99
N ILE A 105 -3.75 3.77 -11.04
CA ILE A 105 -3.19 5.09 -11.30
C ILE A 105 -1.79 4.88 -11.81
N ASN A 106 -1.44 5.64 -12.85
CA ASN A 106 -0.06 5.78 -13.29
C ASN A 106 0.80 6.40 -12.18
N ALA A 107 1.48 5.56 -11.41
CA ALA A 107 2.39 5.99 -10.36
C ALA A 107 3.74 6.33 -10.99
N LEU A 108 4.11 7.61 -10.99
CA LEU A 108 5.47 8.12 -11.26
C LEU A 108 5.90 8.32 -12.73
N ALA A 109 5.03 8.34 -13.76
CA ALA A 109 5.50 8.57 -15.14
C ALA A 109 4.92 9.81 -15.83
N PRO A 110 5.70 10.42 -16.74
CA PRO A 110 5.17 11.20 -17.86
C PRO A 110 4.68 10.30 -19.03
N LYS A 111 5.06 9.01 -19.08
CA LYS A 111 4.55 8.05 -20.08
C LYS A 111 3.16 7.57 -19.69
N PHE A 112 2.17 8.19 -20.31
CA PHE A 112 0.75 7.84 -20.20
C PHE A 112 0.47 6.50 -20.90
N LEU A 113 -0.35 5.65 -20.28
CA LEU A 113 -1.00 4.53 -20.96
C LEU A 113 -2.45 4.95 -21.21
N PRO A 114 -3.01 4.70 -22.41
CA PRO A 114 -4.37 5.11 -22.78
C PRO A 114 -5.47 4.67 -21.79
N ASP A 115 -5.22 3.59 -21.05
CA ASP A 115 -6.20 2.97 -20.14
C ASP A 115 -6.20 3.57 -18.72
N HIS A 116 -5.33 4.54 -18.42
CA HIS A 116 -5.27 5.17 -17.10
C HIS A 116 -6.26 6.33 -16.98
N VAL A 117 -7.17 6.27 -16.00
CA VAL A 117 -8.13 7.36 -15.71
C VAL A 117 -7.55 8.48 -14.85
N CYS A 118 -6.40 8.25 -14.20
CA CYS A 118 -5.75 9.19 -13.30
C CYS A 118 -4.22 8.98 -13.34
N VAL A 119 -3.46 10.07 -13.17
CA VAL A 119 -1.98 10.05 -13.16
C VAL A 119 -1.43 10.77 -11.93
N LYS A 120 -0.45 10.14 -11.27
CA LYS A 120 0.29 10.71 -10.15
C LYS A 120 1.61 11.31 -10.66
N TRP A 121 1.71 12.64 -10.62
CA TRP A 121 2.91 13.41 -11.00
C TRP A 121 3.74 13.78 -9.78
N LYS A 122 5.06 13.82 -9.94
CA LYS A 122 5.94 14.49 -8.97
C LYS A 122 5.92 16.00 -9.25
N TRP A 123 5.87 16.82 -8.21
CA TRP A 123 5.69 18.27 -8.34
C TRP A 123 6.71 18.99 -9.25
N HIS A 124 7.94 18.48 -9.32
CA HIS A 124 9.03 19.04 -10.14
C HIS A 124 8.95 18.68 -11.63
N GLN A 125 7.99 17.83 -12.01
CA GLN A 125 7.71 17.50 -13.40
C GLN A 125 6.74 18.55 -13.99
N ASN A 126 6.81 18.81 -15.30
CA ASN A 126 5.96 19.80 -16.00
C ASN A 126 4.49 19.36 -16.15
N TRP A 127 3.81 19.05 -15.04
CA TRP A 127 2.43 18.57 -15.04
C TRP A 127 1.46 19.61 -15.61
N GLN A 128 1.75 20.91 -15.49
CA GLN A 128 0.91 21.98 -16.05
C GLN A 128 0.74 21.88 -17.58
N GLN A 129 1.68 21.24 -18.28
CA GLN A 129 1.66 21.08 -19.74
C GLN A 129 0.86 19.85 -20.21
N THR A 130 0.43 18.97 -19.31
CA THR A 130 -0.38 17.81 -19.70
C THR A 130 -1.81 18.25 -20.07
N GLN A 131 -2.50 17.49 -20.93
CA GLN A 131 -3.92 17.70 -21.27
C GLN A 131 -4.88 16.89 -20.40
N LEU A 132 -4.38 16.13 -19.42
CA LEU A 132 -5.19 15.23 -18.60
C LEU A 132 -6.12 16.01 -17.65
N SER A 133 -7.36 15.54 -17.52
CA SER A 133 -8.37 16.17 -16.65
C SER A 133 -8.33 15.70 -15.20
N TRP A 134 -7.62 14.61 -14.88
CA TRP A 134 -7.60 14.04 -13.52
C TRP A 134 -6.16 13.72 -13.07
N ILE A 135 -5.63 14.55 -12.18
CA ILE A 135 -4.22 14.52 -11.75
C ILE A 135 -4.14 14.42 -10.22
N ARG A 136 -3.19 13.63 -9.73
CA ARG A 136 -2.70 13.66 -8.35
C ARG A 136 -1.29 14.21 -8.36
N VAL A 137 -0.98 15.16 -7.48
CA VAL A 137 0.36 15.73 -7.40
C VAL A 137 1.01 15.29 -6.10
N ASP A 138 2.25 14.84 -6.19
CA ASP A 138 3.03 14.39 -5.05
C ASP A 138 4.21 15.37 -4.85
N VAL A 139 4.10 16.15 -3.77
CA VAL A 139 5.06 17.20 -3.40
C VAL A 139 6.17 16.66 -2.52
N ASN A 140 5.98 15.53 -1.82
CA ASN A 140 6.99 14.94 -0.93
C ASN A 140 7.58 15.97 0.05
N ARG A 141 6.72 16.78 0.70
CA ARG A 141 7.13 17.75 1.73
C ARG A 141 8.12 18.82 1.25
N ASN A 142 8.14 19.17 -0.04
CA ASN A 142 9.13 20.11 -0.58
C ASN A 142 8.80 21.59 -0.38
N PHE A 143 7.56 21.97 -0.10
CA PHE A 143 7.21 23.38 0.13
C PHE A 143 7.19 23.74 1.63
N CYS A 144 7.43 25.00 1.95
CA CYS A 144 6.88 25.60 3.17
C CYS A 144 5.43 26.03 2.94
N LEU A 145 4.72 26.41 4.02
CA LEU A 145 3.32 26.84 3.93
C LEU A 145 3.11 28.00 2.94
N GLU A 146 3.93 29.04 3.02
CA GLU A 146 3.85 30.21 2.15
C GLU A 146 4.05 29.84 0.67
N GLN A 147 5.02 28.99 0.38
CA GLN A 147 5.27 28.50 -0.99
C GLN A 147 4.07 27.74 -1.54
N PHE A 148 3.42 26.90 -0.73
CA PHE A 148 2.23 26.17 -1.15
C PHE A 148 1.05 27.09 -1.43
N LEU A 149 0.79 28.07 -0.55
CA LEU A 149 -0.31 29.02 -0.70
C LEU A 149 -0.14 29.96 -1.90
N ASN A 150 1.11 30.32 -2.22
CA ASN A 150 1.43 31.18 -3.35
C ASN A 150 1.59 30.41 -4.68
N HIS A 151 1.54 29.07 -4.65
CA HIS A 151 1.63 28.28 -5.87
C HIS A 151 0.30 28.29 -6.64
N SER A 152 0.36 28.57 -7.94
CA SER A 152 -0.82 28.62 -8.82
C SER A 152 -1.30 27.21 -9.17
N TRP A 153 -2.08 26.61 -8.29
CA TRP A 153 -2.70 25.31 -8.48
C TRP A 153 -3.91 25.37 -9.43
N ASP A 154 -4.02 24.41 -10.34
CA ASP A 154 -5.21 24.21 -11.16
C ASP A 154 -6.13 23.17 -10.50
N TRP A 155 -6.90 23.62 -9.50
CA TRP A 155 -7.83 22.78 -8.73
C TRP A 155 -8.98 22.22 -9.57
N THR A 156 -9.15 22.64 -10.82
CA THR A 156 -10.17 22.06 -11.71
C THR A 156 -9.75 20.67 -12.24
N ARG A 157 -8.46 20.33 -12.13
CA ARG A 157 -7.87 19.09 -12.63
C ARG A 157 -7.18 18.26 -11.55
N ILE A 158 -6.73 18.92 -10.48
CA ILE A 158 -6.03 18.28 -9.37
C ILE A 158 -7.06 17.70 -8.40
N GLU A 159 -7.05 16.38 -8.25
CA GLU A 159 -7.86 15.70 -7.23
C GLU A 159 -7.34 15.99 -5.83
N TYR A 160 -6.02 15.91 -5.63
CA TYR A 160 -5.37 16.30 -4.38
C TYR A 160 -3.86 16.52 -4.57
N VAL A 161 -3.24 17.14 -3.56
CA VAL A 161 -1.78 17.24 -3.39
C VAL A 161 -1.29 16.41 -2.19
N GLU A 162 -0.42 15.43 -2.42
CA GLU A 162 0.21 14.63 -1.36
C GLU A 162 1.36 15.39 -0.70
N GLU A 163 1.34 15.43 0.63
CA GLU A 163 2.41 15.97 1.47
C GLU A 163 2.87 17.37 1.03
N PRO A 164 1.95 18.35 0.99
CA PRO A 164 2.21 19.65 0.39
C PRO A 164 3.32 20.43 1.09
N VAL A 165 3.51 20.24 2.40
CA VAL A 165 4.39 21.07 3.23
C VAL A 165 5.34 20.25 4.10
N ASN A 166 6.51 20.81 4.39
CA ASN A 166 7.54 20.18 5.23
C ASN A 166 7.23 20.16 6.73
N GLN A 167 6.28 20.97 7.19
CA GLN A 167 5.90 21.06 8.59
C GLN A 167 4.56 20.39 8.83
N ARG A 168 4.56 19.34 9.66
CA ARG A 168 3.35 18.57 10.00
C ARG A 168 2.20 19.44 10.52
N TYR A 169 2.46 20.40 11.42
CA TYR A 169 1.42 21.27 11.96
C TYR A 169 0.89 22.30 10.94
N ALA A 170 1.62 22.58 9.86
CA ALA A 170 1.14 23.46 8.81
C ALA A 170 0.03 22.80 7.96
N LEU A 171 -0.09 21.46 7.97
CA LEU A 171 -1.15 20.74 7.26
C LEU A 171 -2.55 21.05 7.81
N GLU A 172 -2.68 21.36 9.10
CA GLU A 172 -3.98 21.74 9.70
C GLU A 172 -4.53 23.04 9.11
N GLN A 173 -3.63 23.94 8.71
CA GLN A 173 -3.97 25.22 8.06
C GLN A 173 -4.39 25.03 6.60
N LEU A 174 -4.23 23.82 6.05
CA LEU A 174 -4.57 23.48 4.67
C LEU A 174 -5.89 22.70 4.56
N SER A 175 -6.70 22.66 5.62
CA SER A 175 -7.97 21.92 5.66
C SER A 175 -9.03 22.36 4.62
N SER A 176 -8.86 23.53 4.02
CA SER A 176 -9.68 24.01 2.90
C SER A 176 -9.22 23.53 1.52
N TYR A 177 -8.06 22.88 1.43
CA TYR A 177 -7.47 22.39 0.19
C TYR A 177 -7.58 20.86 0.11
N PRO A 178 -7.71 20.29 -1.10
CA PRO A 178 -7.70 18.85 -1.26
C PRO A 178 -6.25 18.36 -1.12
N ILE A 179 -5.88 17.97 0.10
CA ILE A 179 -4.56 17.46 0.44
C ILE A 179 -4.62 15.98 0.83
N ALA A 180 -3.51 15.29 0.69
CA ALA A 180 -3.37 13.88 1.03
C ALA A 180 -2.17 13.63 1.94
N LEU A 181 -2.33 12.67 2.86
CA LEU A 181 -1.33 12.29 3.86
C LEU A 181 -0.74 10.92 3.52
N ASP A 182 0.58 10.86 3.34
CA ASP A 182 1.38 9.65 3.11
C ASP A 182 2.36 9.44 4.29
N GLU A 183 3.55 10.06 4.26
CA GLU A 183 4.49 9.99 5.37
C GLU A 183 3.90 10.61 6.64
N SER A 184 3.09 11.67 6.53
CA SER A 184 2.50 12.36 7.68
C SER A 184 1.43 11.51 8.34
N LEU A 185 0.74 10.66 7.57
CA LEU A 185 -0.16 9.67 8.14
C LEU A 185 0.63 8.71 9.04
N THR A 186 1.83 8.30 8.59
CA THR A 186 2.74 7.46 9.37
C THR A 186 3.17 8.13 10.67
N ASP A 187 3.54 9.42 10.59
CA ASP A 187 4.02 10.20 11.73
C ASP A 187 2.91 10.49 12.76
N TRP A 188 1.68 10.74 12.31
CA TRP A 188 0.54 11.00 13.19
C TRP A 188 0.01 9.75 13.87
N TYR A 189 -0.13 8.65 13.13
CA TYR A 189 -0.86 7.50 13.65
C TYR A 189 -0.24 6.93 14.93
N ARG A 190 1.09 7.08 15.13
CA ARG A 190 1.78 6.55 16.31
C ARG A 190 1.40 7.28 17.60
N ALA A 191 0.90 8.50 17.50
CA ALA A 191 0.73 9.39 18.64
C ALA A 191 -0.72 9.86 18.84
N THR A 192 -1.62 9.64 17.88
CA THR A 192 -2.98 10.20 17.92
C THR A 192 -4.07 9.19 17.57
N ARG A 193 -5.28 9.46 18.09
CA ARG A 193 -6.48 8.72 17.67
C ARG A 193 -6.82 9.11 16.23
N ILE A 194 -7.50 8.22 15.50
CA ILE A 194 -7.91 8.50 14.10
C ILE A 194 -8.83 9.70 14.02
N SER A 195 -9.72 9.88 15.02
CA SER A 195 -10.61 11.04 15.13
C SER A 195 -9.90 12.39 15.16
N ASP A 196 -8.61 12.39 15.52
CA ASP A 196 -7.80 13.59 15.68
C ASP A 196 -6.92 13.85 14.45
N LEU A 197 -7.01 13.00 13.42
CA LEU A 197 -6.31 13.22 12.16
C LEU A 197 -6.95 14.38 11.39
N PRO A 198 -6.16 15.18 10.65
CA PRO A 198 -6.71 16.21 9.79
C PRO A 198 -7.69 15.65 8.76
N LYS A 199 -8.64 16.50 8.36
CA LYS A 199 -9.55 16.25 7.25
C LYS A 199 -8.77 16.31 5.95
N ALA A 200 -8.37 15.15 5.45
CA ALA A 200 -7.52 14.99 4.29
C ALA A 200 -7.77 13.62 3.66
N HIS A 201 -7.31 13.45 2.43
CA HIS A 201 -7.19 12.13 1.82
C HIS A 201 -6.10 11.32 2.52
N TYR A 202 -6.27 10.00 2.62
CA TYR A 202 -5.32 9.11 3.29
C TYR A 202 -4.65 8.18 2.29
N ILE A 203 -3.33 8.23 2.22
CA ILE A 203 -2.50 7.33 1.42
C ILE A 203 -2.06 6.17 2.31
N ILE A 204 -2.65 5.00 2.07
CA ILE A 204 -2.44 3.80 2.86
C ILE A 204 -1.41 2.92 2.16
N LYS A 205 -0.18 2.90 2.68
CA LYS A 205 0.82 1.87 2.34
C LYS A 205 0.59 0.69 3.26
N ALA A 206 -0.03 -0.39 2.75
CA ALA A 206 -0.46 -1.50 3.58
C ALA A 206 0.67 -1.98 4.49
N TYR A 207 1.85 -2.23 3.92
CA TYR A 207 3.06 -2.68 4.62
C TYR A 207 3.71 -1.68 5.59
N SER A 208 3.22 -0.44 5.67
CA SER A 208 3.73 0.62 6.55
C SER A 208 2.74 1.06 7.63
N ILE A 209 1.46 0.75 7.48
CA ILE A 209 0.43 1.02 8.50
C ILE A 209 0.40 -0.13 9.53
N ASN A 210 0.14 0.21 10.80
CA ASN A 210 0.12 -0.73 11.93
C ASN A 210 -1.08 -1.70 11.88
N GLY A 211 -1.17 -2.54 10.85
CA GLY A 211 -2.10 -3.65 10.82
C GLY A 211 -3.47 -3.36 10.18
N LEU A 212 -4.23 -4.45 10.01
CA LEU A 212 -5.52 -4.46 9.35
C LEU A 212 -6.62 -3.67 10.08
N PRO A 213 -6.79 -3.77 11.41
CA PRO A 213 -7.83 -2.99 12.12
C PRO A 213 -7.67 -1.50 11.87
N ARG A 214 -6.42 -1.02 11.94
CA ARG A 214 -6.10 0.37 11.70
C ARG A 214 -6.39 0.81 10.27
N MET A 215 -6.08 -0.04 9.27
CA MET A 215 -6.44 0.25 7.88
C MET A 215 -7.95 0.36 7.70
N ILE A 216 -8.72 -0.52 8.35
CA ILE A 216 -10.19 -0.47 8.34
C ILE A 216 -10.68 0.83 8.96
N ASP A 217 -10.14 1.24 10.11
CA ASP A 217 -10.56 2.46 10.78
C ASP A 217 -10.22 3.71 9.96
N LEU A 218 -9.07 3.75 9.29
CA LEU A 218 -8.70 4.84 8.38
C LEU A 218 -9.66 4.95 7.20
N VAL A 219 -10.07 3.81 6.63
CA VAL A 219 -11.07 3.76 5.54
C VAL A 219 -12.45 4.21 6.03
N ASN A 220 -12.87 3.74 7.21
CA ASN A 220 -14.16 4.15 7.78
C ASN A 220 -14.16 5.66 8.11
N HIS A 221 -13.06 6.18 8.65
CA HIS A 221 -12.93 7.58 8.95
C HIS A 221 -12.97 8.44 7.69
N SER A 222 -12.24 8.07 6.63
CA SER A 222 -12.25 8.83 5.37
C SER A 222 -13.64 8.93 4.76
N PHE A 223 -14.44 7.85 4.83
CA PHE A 223 -15.84 7.86 4.44
C PHE A 223 -16.68 8.87 5.24
N VAL A 224 -16.50 8.92 6.56
CA VAL A 224 -17.21 9.85 7.45
C VAL A 224 -16.87 11.31 7.16
N ILE A 225 -15.60 11.60 6.84
CA ILE A 225 -15.15 12.97 6.52
C ILE A 225 -15.32 13.32 5.03
N HIS A 226 -15.94 12.45 4.23
CA HIS A 226 -16.11 12.59 2.77
C HIS A 226 -14.78 12.79 2.00
N HIS A 227 -13.70 12.18 2.48
CA HIS A 227 -12.42 12.10 1.79
C HIS A 227 -12.16 10.67 1.28
N ILE A 228 -11.09 10.53 0.50
CA ILE A 228 -10.71 9.26 -0.13
C ILE A 228 -9.57 8.61 0.63
N SER A 229 -9.68 7.30 0.86
CA SER A 229 -8.53 6.44 1.12
C SER A 229 -8.02 5.84 -0.19
N THR A 230 -6.71 5.95 -0.42
CA THR A 230 -6.02 5.35 -1.56
C THR A 230 -4.98 4.39 -1.03
N PHE A 231 -5.01 3.13 -1.46
CA PHE A 231 -3.89 2.23 -1.23
C PHE A 231 -2.80 2.50 -2.27
N THR A 232 -1.55 2.53 -1.83
CA THR A 232 -0.39 2.69 -2.72
C THR A 232 0.67 1.64 -2.40
N SER A 233 1.32 1.16 -3.46
CA SER A 233 2.43 0.24 -3.34
C SER A 233 3.68 0.95 -2.83
N ASN A 234 4.50 0.23 -2.08
CA ASN A 234 5.87 0.60 -1.71
C ASN A 234 6.88 -0.27 -2.49
N PHE A 235 6.67 -0.35 -3.81
CA PHE A 235 7.44 -1.20 -4.72
C PHE A 235 7.41 -2.68 -4.33
N GLU A 236 6.28 -3.19 -3.86
CA GLU A 236 6.10 -4.64 -3.69
C GLU A 236 6.16 -5.37 -5.04
N THR A 237 6.44 -6.68 -4.97
CA THR A 237 6.29 -7.56 -6.14
C THR A 237 4.79 -7.78 -6.43
N HIS A 238 4.49 -8.49 -7.51
CA HIS A 238 3.09 -8.85 -7.84
C HIS A 238 2.38 -9.58 -6.68
N VAL A 239 3.10 -10.33 -5.83
CA VAL A 239 2.52 -10.99 -4.63
C VAL A 239 1.97 -9.94 -3.67
N GLY A 240 2.79 -8.97 -3.29
CA GLY A 240 2.38 -7.93 -2.35
C GLY A 240 1.32 -6.99 -2.94
N VAL A 241 1.37 -6.72 -4.25
CA VAL A 241 0.32 -5.93 -4.93
C VAL A 241 -1.00 -6.69 -5.02
N ASP A 242 -1.01 -7.97 -5.40
CA ASP A 242 -2.21 -8.80 -5.44
C ASP A 242 -2.90 -8.87 -4.08
N HIS A 243 -2.12 -9.01 -3.01
CA HIS A 243 -2.62 -8.99 -1.64
C HIS A 243 -3.31 -7.65 -1.29
N GLN A 244 -2.72 -6.53 -1.70
CA GLN A 244 -3.32 -5.21 -1.50
C GLN A 244 -4.60 -5.05 -2.31
N MET A 245 -4.63 -5.52 -3.56
CA MET A 245 -5.81 -5.50 -4.43
C MET A 245 -6.98 -6.29 -3.83
N HIS A 246 -6.67 -7.47 -3.30
CA HIS A 246 -7.59 -8.30 -2.54
C HIS A 246 -8.18 -7.60 -1.31
N MET A 247 -7.40 -6.78 -0.59
CA MET A 247 -7.90 -5.96 0.51
C MET A 247 -8.80 -4.84 0.01
N VAL A 248 -8.36 -4.08 -1.00
CA VAL A 248 -9.12 -2.99 -1.64
C VAL A 248 -10.50 -3.49 -2.08
N TYR A 249 -10.55 -4.65 -2.75
CA TYR A 249 -11.80 -5.27 -3.18
C TYR A 249 -12.68 -5.70 -1.99
N TRP A 250 -12.09 -6.28 -0.94
CA TRP A 250 -12.83 -6.70 0.25
C TRP A 250 -13.44 -5.50 1.00
N MET A 251 -12.70 -4.39 1.07
CA MET A 251 -13.13 -3.10 1.63
C MET A 251 -14.09 -2.32 0.71
N ASP A 252 -14.38 -2.85 -0.48
CA ASP A 252 -15.26 -2.24 -1.49
C ASP A 252 -14.84 -0.81 -1.92
N LEU A 253 -13.53 -0.55 -1.93
CA LEU A 253 -13.01 0.75 -2.37
C LEU A 253 -13.10 0.86 -3.89
N LYS A 254 -13.71 1.96 -4.37
CA LYS A 254 -13.90 2.23 -5.80
C LYS A 254 -12.93 3.25 -6.38
N THR A 255 -12.05 3.79 -5.54
CA THR A 255 -11.13 4.84 -5.95
C THR A 255 -9.94 4.25 -6.70
N PRO A 256 -9.35 5.00 -7.65
CA PRO A 256 -8.12 4.56 -8.28
C PRO A 256 -7.01 4.34 -7.24
N MET A 257 -6.19 3.30 -7.43
CA MET A 257 -5.14 2.87 -6.47
C MET A 257 -3.73 3.11 -7.04
N GLY A 258 -2.76 3.38 -6.16
CA GLY A 258 -1.37 3.68 -6.50
C GLY A 258 -0.49 2.43 -6.69
N PHE A 259 -0.90 1.48 -7.52
CA PHE A 259 -0.21 0.19 -7.69
C PHE A 259 0.65 0.06 -8.95
N ASP A 260 0.70 1.06 -9.84
CA ASP A 260 1.58 1.08 -11.03
C ASP A 260 3.06 1.35 -10.68
N THR A 261 3.55 0.71 -9.62
CA THR A 261 4.97 0.68 -9.26
C THR A 261 5.69 -0.51 -9.91
N LEU A 262 4.92 -1.53 -10.29
CA LEU A 262 5.39 -2.82 -10.74
C LEU A 262 6.22 -2.76 -12.03
N ARG A 263 5.88 -1.86 -12.96
CA ARG A 263 6.64 -1.63 -14.21
C ARG A 263 8.07 -1.13 -13.98
N TRP A 264 8.37 -0.64 -12.77
CA TRP A 264 9.70 -0.16 -12.42
C TRP A 264 10.62 -1.27 -11.91
N ILE A 265 10.07 -2.45 -11.60
CA ILE A 265 10.85 -3.63 -11.21
C ILE A 265 11.24 -4.38 -12.49
N GLU A 266 12.53 -4.38 -12.83
CA GLU A 266 13.03 -5.02 -14.05
C GLU A 266 13.29 -6.51 -13.86
N GLN A 267 13.87 -6.86 -12.71
CA GLN A 267 14.34 -8.21 -12.44
C GLN A 267 14.13 -8.56 -10.98
N ILE A 268 13.68 -9.78 -10.75
CA ILE A 268 13.62 -10.41 -9.43
C ILE A 268 14.54 -11.63 -9.47
N GLU A 269 15.58 -11.62 -8.64
CA GLU A 269 16.48 -12.76 -8.46
C GLU A 269 16.15 -13.44 -7.12
N SER A 270 15.82 -14.72 -7.15
CA SER A 270 15.56 -15.51 -5.93
C SER A 270 16.32 -16.84 -5.99
N GLU A 271 16.81 -17.29 -4.83
CA GLU A 271 17.58 -18.53 -4.71
C GLU A 271 16.76 -19.81 -4.96
N ILE A 272 15.44 -19.71 -5.03
CA ILE A 272 14.56 -20.87 -5.20
C ILE A 272 13.68 -20.66 -6.42
N LYS A 273 13.45 -21.76 -7.16
CA LYS A 273 12.45 -21.95 -8.23
C LYS A 273 11.01 -21.78 -7.73
N ILE A 274 10.72 -20.71 -6.97
CA ILE A 274 9.38 -20.27 -6.60
C ILE A 274 8.82 -19.59 -7.85
N CYS A 275 8.55 -20.46 -8.85
CA CYS A 275 7.85 -20.29 -10.11
C CYS A 275 8.11 -18.98 -10.88
N ASN A 276 8.59 -19.12 -12.12
CA ASN A 276 8.54 -18.06 -13.14
C ASN A 276 7.13 -17.40 -13.31
N GLY A 277 6.06 -18.01 -12.77
CA GLY A 277 4.71 -17.41 -12.70
C GLY A 277 4.50 -16.39 -11.58
N LEU A 278 5.38 -16.36 -10.57
CA LEU A 278 5.45 -15.34 -9.50
C LEU A 278 6.48 -14.24 -9.85
N VAL A 279 7.03 -14.29 -11.05
CA VAL A 279 7.80 -13.20 -11.65
C VAL A 279 7.04 -12.81 -12.91
N CYS A 280 5.74 -12.56 -12.76
CA CYS A 280 4.92 -12.24 -13.91
C CYS A 280 5.25 -10.84 -14.42
N ASP A 281 5.48 -10.75 -15.72
CA ASP A 281 5.58 -9.50 -16.46
C ASP A 281 4.33 -8.66 -16.18
N THR A 282 4.55 -7.49 -15.62
CA THR A 282 3.55 -6.65 -14.95
C THR A 282 2.54 -6.03 -15.92
N ARG A 283 2.78 -6.24 -17.22
CA ARG A 283 1.87 -5.92 -18.32
C ARG A 283 0.62 -6.83 -18.38
N VAL A 284 0.60 -7.97 -17.68
CA VAL A 284 -0.51 -8.95 -17.75
C VAL A 284 -1.67 -8.63 -16.78
N LEU A 285 -1.41 -7.97 -15.64
CA LEU A 285 -2.46 -7.68 -14.65
C LEU A 285 -3.48 -6.61 -15.10
N PHE A 286 -3.12 -5.80 -16.11
CA PHE A 286 -3.97 -4.72 -16.63
C PHE A 286 -4.45 -4.93 -18.07
N SER A 287 -4.07 -6.02 -18.74
CA SER A 287 -4.34 -6.24 -20.18
C SER A 287 -5.47 -7.22 -20.49
N HIS A 288 -6.32 -7.57 -19.52
CA HIS A 288 -7.54 -8.33 -19.81
C HIS A 288 -8.76 -7.41 -19.87
N ASN A 289 -8.88 -6.68 -21.00
CA ASN A 289 -10.15 -6.22 -21.59
C ASN A 289 -9.91 -5.48 -22.93
N THR A 290 -9.36 -6.18 -23.93
CA THR A 290 -9.48 -5.78 -25.34
C THR A 290 -10.05 -6.92 -26.18
N THR A 291 -11.32 -7.26 -25.93
CA THR A 291 -12.21 -7.87 -26.93
C THR A 291 -13.61 -7.35 -26.73
#